data_AF-A0A1W9W3X2-F1
#
_entry.id   AF-A0A1W9W3X2-F1
#
_cell.length_a   1.000
_cell.length_b   1.000
_cell.length_c   1.000
_cell.angle_alpha   90.00
_cell.angle_beta   90.00
_cell.angle_gamma   90.00
#
_symmetry.space_group_name_H-M   'P 1'
#
loop_
_entity.id
_entity.type
_entity.pdbx_description
1 polymer ?
#
loop_
_entity_poly.entity_id
_entity_poly.type
_entity_poly.pdbx_seq_one_letter_code
_entity_poly.pdbx_strand_id
1 'polypeptide(L)'
;MINDRNPELHDLYRINIETGEKSLVQKNEGFSQFVTDDDYNVRFAVRSTPLGGNEILMPTNEGHWAAVMNIAMADSLRNVHEIN
;
A
#
# COMPACT_ATOMS: atom_id res chain seq x y z
N MET A 1 -4.00 0.80 9.45
CA MET A 1 -3.09 1.95 9.22
C MET A 1 -3.57 3.12 10.08
N ILE A 2 -2.69 4.02 10.53
CA ILE A 2 -3.01 5.13 11.44
C ILE A 2 -2.31 6.42 10.97
N ASN A 3 -2.97 7.57 11.05
CA ASN A 3 -2.49 8.88 10.59
C ASN A 3 -2.08 9.83 11.73
N ASP A 4 -1.39 9.31 12.76
CA ASP A 4 -1.00 10.08 13.95
C ASP A 4 0.02 11.20 13.62
N ARG A 5 0.89 11.01 12.61
CA ARG A 5 1.98 11.95 12.27
C ARG A 5 1.57 13.00 11.24
N ASN A 6 0.85 12.60 10.21
CA ASN A 6 0.32 13.46 9.16
C ASN A 6 -1.10 12.97 8.84
N PRO A 7 -2.15 13.80 8.99
CA PRO A 7 -3.53 13.40 8.73
C PRO A 7 -3.79 12.80 7.35
N GLU A 8 -3.00 13.19 6.34
CA GLU A 8 -3.11 12.73 4.95
C GLU A 8 -2.39 11.39 4.69
N LEU A 9 -1.50 10.96 5.58
CA LEU A 9 -0.67 9.77 5.39
C LEU A 9 -0.89 8.77 6.51
N HIS A 10 -1.34 7.58 6.15
CA HIS A 10 -1.52 6.50 7.11
C HIS A 10 -0.25 5.64 7.17
N ASP A 11 0.50 5.77 8.27
CA ASP A 11 1.61 4.88 8.59
C ASP A 11 1.06 3.47 8.95
N LEU A 12 1.84 2.43 8.66
CA LEU A 12 1.49 1.04 8.99
C LEU A 12 2.07 0.68 10.36
N TYR A 13 1.19 0.23 11.25
CA TYR A 13 1.55 -0.20 12.60
C TYR A 13 1.10 -1.64 12.84
N ARG A 14 1.86 -2.36 13.65
CA ARG A 14 1.42 -3.57 14.32
C ARG A 14 0.87 -3.19 15.69
N ILE A 15 -0.28 -3.73 16.06
CA ILE A 15 -0.96 -3.40 17.32
C ILE A 15 -1.15 -4.68 18.11
N ASN A 16 -0.72 -4.67 19.38
CA ASN A 16 -1.14 -5.68 20.34
C ASN A 16 -2.57 -5.34 20.79
N ILE A 17 -3.52 -6.24 20.52
CA ILE A 17 -4.95 -5.99 20.78
C ILE A 17 -5.31 -6.03 22.27
N GLU A 18 -4.51 -6.71 23.11
CA GLU A 18 -4.74 -6.80 24.55
C GLU A 18 -4.23 -5.56 25.28
N THR A 19 -3.04 -5.07 24.89
CA THR A 19 -2.38 -3.95 25.58
C THR A 19 -2.60 -2.61 24.91
N GLY A 20 -2.98 -2.60 23.62
CA GLY A 20 -3.03 -1.40 22.79
C GLY A 20 -1.65 -0.88 22.36
N GLU A 21 -0.57 -1.59 22.66
CA GLU A 21 0.78 -1.19 22.26
C GLU A 21 0.91 -1.18 20.73
N LYS A 22 1.53 -0.12 20.19
CA LYS A 22 1.72 0.10 18.75
C LYS A 22 3.21 0.08 18.40
N SER A 23 3.59 -0.71 17.40
CA SER A 23 4.94 -0.72 16.83
C SER A 23 4.88 -0.26 15.37
N LEU A 24 5.69 0.73 15.00
CA LEU A 24 5.77 1.21 13.61
C LEU A 24 6.41 0.11 12.73
N VAL A 25 5.71 -0.26 11.67
CA VAL A 25 6.19 -1.25 10.68
C VAL A 25 6.69 -0.52 9.43
N GLN A 26 5.91 0.41 8.89
CA GLN A 26 6.27 1.16 7.69
C GLN A 26 5.75 2.58 7.80
N LYS A 27 6.68 3.55 7.67
CA LYS A 27 6.32 4.94 7.48
C LYS A 27 5.80 5.13 6.06
N ASN A 28 4.66 5.80 5.92
CA ASN A 28 4.06 6.12 4.64
C ASN A 28 4.57 7.47 4.14
N GLU A 29 5.15 7.47 2.94
CA GLU A 29 5.72 8.65 2.28
C GLU A 29 4.99 9.00 0.97
N GLY A 30 3.77 8.51 0.79
CA GLY A 30 2.92 8.84 -0.38
C GLY A 30 2.21 7.65 -1.01
N PHE A 31 2.11 6.53 -0.31
CA PHE A 31 1.36 5.36 -0.76
C PHE A 31 -0.11 5.46 -0.33
N SER A 32 -1.01 5.10 -1.25
CA SER A 32 -2.44 5.03 -0.99
C SER A 32 -2.84 3.75 -0.25
N GLN A 33 -2.03 2.69 -0.37
CA GLN A 33 -2.30 1.40 0.26
C GLN A 33 -1.01 0.60 0.49
N PHE A 34 -1.03 -0.27 1.50
CA PHE A 34 -0.07 -1.36 1.69
C PHE A 34 -0.79 -2.72 1.61
N VAL A 35 -0.09 -3.72 1.10
CA VAL A 35 -0.55 -5.12 1.06
C VAL A 35 0.43 -5.95 1.87
N THR A 36 -0.10 -6.71 2.83
CA THR A 36 0.67 -7.62 3.67
C THR A 36 0.30 -9.07 3.41
N ASP A 37 1.21 -9.99 3.74
CA ASP A 37 0.88 -11.42 3.82
C ASP A 37 0.32 -11.80 5.21
N ASP A 38 0.08 -13.09 5.41
CA ASP A 38 -0.46 -13.65 6.66
C ASP A 38 0.51 -13.52 7.85
N ASP A 39 1.80 -13.36 7.57
CA ASP A 39 2.84 -13.08 8.57
C ASP A 39 3.00 -11.57 8.84
N TYR A 40 2.14 -10.74 8.24
CA TYR A 40 2.14 -9.28 8.31
C TYR A 40 3.38 -8.60 7.73
N ASN A 41 4.13 -9.29 6.87
CA ASN A 41 5.21 -8.66 6.10
C ASN A 41 4.62 -7.82 4.98
N VAL A 42 5.15 -6.62 4.77
CA VAL A 42 4.73 -5.77 3.65
C VAL A 42 5.25 -6.38 2.35
N ARG A 43 4.34 -6.74 1.43
CA ARG A 43 4.66 -7.31 0.12
C ARG A 43 4.53 -6.31 -1.00
N PHE A 44 3.55 -5.41 -0.91
CA PHE A 44 3.36 -4.35 -1.89
C PHE A 44 2.92 -3.03 -1.28
N ALA A 45 3.16 -1.96 -2.02
CA ALA A 45 2.54 -0.66 -1.82
C ALA A 45 1.85 -0.21 -3.11
N VAL A 46 0.82 0.61 -2.98
CA VAL A 46 0.12 1.22 -4.11
C VAL A 46 0.40 2.72 -4.09
N ARG A 47 0.74 3.29 -5.24
CA ARG A 47 0.88 4.73 -5.43
C ARG A 47 -0.07 5.20 -6.52
N SER A 48 -0.88 6.21 -6.22
CA SER A 48 -1.72 6.85 -7.24
C SER A 48 -0.84 7.66 -8.20
N THR A 49 -1.11 7.59 -9.49
CA THR A 49 -0.41 8.38 -10.51
C THR A 49 -1.12 9.70 -10.77
N PRO A 50 -0.42 10.73 -11.30
CA PRO A 50 -1.06 12.01 -11.66
C PRO A 50 -2.16 11.87 -12.72
N LEU A 51 -2.17 10.79 -13.50
CA LEU A 51 -3.19 10.48 -14.50
C LEU A 51 -4.39 9.70 -13.91
N GLY A 52 -4.47 9.54 -12.59
CA GLY A 52 -5.56 8.85 -11.90
C GLY A 52 -5.48 7.32 -11.94
N GLY A 53 -4.37 6.75 -12.42
CA GLY A 53 -4.08 5.32 -12.35
C GLY A 53 -3.34 4.94 -11.06
N ASN A 54 -2.84 3.70 -11.02
CA ASN A 54 -2.07 3.17 -9.89
C ASN A 54 -0.76 2.53 -10.35
N GLU A 55 0.27 2.62 -9.51
CA GLU A 55 1.45 1.77 -9.58
C GLU A 55 1.43 0.78 -8.41
N ILE A 56 1.76 -0.47 -8.68
CA ILE A 56 2.04 -1.48 -7.66
C ILE A 56 3.55 -1.57 -7.51
N LEU A 57 4.03 -1.42 -6.28
CA LEU A 57 5.45 -1.41 -5.94
C LEU A 57 5.77 -2.54 -4.97
N MET A 58 6.91 -3.19 -5.14
CA MET A 58 7.45 -4.19 -4.23
C MET A 58 8.63 -3.58 -3.44
N PRO A 59 8.78 -3.88 -2.13
CA PRO A 59 9.93 -3.42 -1.39
C PRO A 59 11.21 -4.12 -1.88
N THR A 60 12.33 -3.41 -1.87
CA THR A 60 13.65 -3.95 -2.16
C THR A 60 14.39 -4.32 -0.88
N ASN A 61 15.46 -5.11 -1.00
CA ASN A 61 16.31 -5.47 0.15
C ASN A 61 17.03 -4.26 0.79
N GLU A 62 17.04 -3.11 0.12
CA GLU A 62 17.67 -1.87 0.58
C GLU A 62 16.67 -0.92 1.26
N GLY A 63 15.42 -1.34 1.44
CA GLY A 63 14.36 -0.49 2.00
C GLY A 63 13.77 0.53 1.01
N HIS A 64 14.08 0.37 -0.29
CA HIS A 64 13.47 1.16 -1.37
C HIS A 64 12.23 0.45 -1.94
N TRP A 65 11.58 1.09 -2.92
CA TRP A 65 10.40 0.56 -3.60
C TRP A 65 10.62 0.50 -5.11
N ALA A 66 10.34 -0.64 -5.73
CA ALA A 66 10.43 -0.84 -7.17
C ALA A 66 9.04 -1.08 -7.76
N ALA A 67 8.66 -0.31 -8.78
CA ALA A 67 7.40 -0.52 -9.49
C ALA A 67 7.45 -1.84 -10.29
N VAL A 68 6.42 -2.66 -10.15
CA VAL A 68 6.28 -3.95 -10.84
C VAL A 68 5.07 -4.02 -11.73
N MET A 69 4.10 -3.11 -11.56
CA MET A 69 2.93 -2.99 -12.41
C MET A 69 2.44 -1.55 -12.45
N ASN A 70 1.96 -1.13 -13.62
CA ASN A 70 1.20 0.10 -13.80
C ASN A 70 -0.21 -0.26 -14.28
N ILE A 71 -1.22 0.33 -13.64
CA ILE A 71 -2.63 0.16 -13.97
C ILE A 71 -3.15 1.53 -14.35
N ALA A 72 -3.47 1.73 -15.63
CA ALA A 72 -4.03 2.99 -16.09
C ALA A 72 -5.44 3.19 -15.50
N MET A 73 -5.86 4.44 -15.36
CA MET A 73 -7.22 4.77 -14.91
C MET A 73 -8.29 4.07 -15.78
N ALA A 74 -8.05 3.95 -17.09
CA ALA A 74 -8.97 3.30 -18.01
C ALA A 74 -9.19 1.79 -17.72
N ASP A 75 -8.23 1.15 -17.04
CA ASP A 75 -8.27 -0.28 -16.74
C ASP A 75 -8.81 -0.58 -15.32
N SER A 76 -8.99 0.42 -14.46
CA SER A 76 -9.36 0.22 -13.05
C SER A 76 -10.84 -0.12 -12.82
N LEU A 77 -11.70 0.07 -13.84
CA LEU A 77 -13.15 -0.12 -13.76
C LEU A 77 -13.71 -1.04 -14.85
N ARG A 78 -12.88 -1.89 -15.48
CA ARG A 78 -13.41 -2.89 -16.41
C ARG A 78 -14.09 -4.03 -15.63
N ASN A 79 -15.41 -4.11 -15.77
CA ASN A 79 -16.22 -5.22 -15.24
C ASN A 79 -15.71 -6.56 -15.79
N VAL A 80 -15.58 -7.58 -14.93
CA VAL A 80 -15.09 -8.94 -15.26
C VAL A 80 -16.12 -9.77 -16.08
N HIS A 81 -17.01 -9.11 -16.83
CA HIS A 81 -18.07 -9.78 -17.60
C HIS A 81 -17.76 -9.92 -19.09
N GLU A 82 -16.53 -9.63 -19.51
CA GLU A 82 -16.08 -9.85 -20.89
C GLU A 82 -14.91 -10.85 -20.91
N ILE A 83 -15.20 -12.08 -20.50
CA ILE A 83 -14.46 -13.25 -20.97
C ILE A 83 -15.51 -14.22 -21.49
N ASN A 84 -15.75 -14.17 -22.81
CA ASN A 84 -16.39 -15.26 -23.55
C ASN A 84 -15.40 -16.40 -23.75
#